data_AF-A0AAN9B5D3-F1
#
_entry.id   AF-A0AAN9B5D3-F1
#
_cell.length_a   1.000
_cell.length_b   1.000
_cell.length_c   1.000
_cell.angle_alpha   90.00
_cell.angle_beta   90.00
_cell.angle_gamma   90.00
#
_symmetry.space_group_name_H-M   'P 1'
#
loop_
_entity.id
_entity.type
_entity.pdbx_description
1 polymer ?
#
loop_
_entity_poly.entity_id
_entity_poly.type
_entity_poly.pdbx_seq_one_letter_code
_entity_poly.pdbx_strand_id
1 'polypeptide(L)'
;MNRTNCAACLKVITKVKLHDGWLIRRTSEVETKYCARVSGSPGLKDTGCYYQSNNGGYTQRCFCYTDGCNQGAQLLPVKSLWTYVLLSLGLCSVLCQ
;
A
#
# COMPACT_ATOMS: atom_id res chain seq x y z
N MET A 1 27.10 -8.80 6.85
CA MET A 1 26.71 -9.54 5.63
C MET A 1 26.46 -8.53 4.52
N ASN A 2 27.38 -8.44 3.55
CA ASN A 2 27.33 -7.45 2.47
C ASN A 2 26.43 -8.02 1.33
N ARG A 3 25.13 -7.68 1.32
CA ARG A 3 24.13 -8.06 0.29
C ARG A 3 24.20 -7.12 -0.93
N THR A 4 25.39 -6.94 -1.51
CA THR A 4 25.79 -5.77 -2.31
C THR A 4 25.15 -5.54 -3.68
N ASN A 5 24.15 -6.31 -4.11
CA ASN A 5 23.52 -6.10 -5.42
C ASN A 5 22.00 -5.88 -5.36
N CYS A 6 21.48 -5.43 -4.22
CA CYS A 6 20.10 -4.93 -4.14
C CYS A 6 20.05 -3.45 -4.52
N ALA A 7 19.42 -3.17 -5.65
CA ALA A 7 19.10 -1.82 -6.09
C ALA A 7 17.92 -1.24 -5.31
N ALA A 8 16.91 -2.07 -5.03
CA ALA A 8 15.71 -1.70 -4.30
C ALA A 8 15.08 -2.91 -3.62
N CYS A 9 14.39 -2.66 -2.51
CA CYS A 9 13.50 -3.60 -1.85
C CYS A 9 12.09 -3.42 -2.43
N LEU A 10 11.53 -4.49 -2.99
CA LEU A 10 10.16 -4.50 -3.52
C LEU A 10 9.24 -5.27 -2.59
N LYS A 11 8.02 -4.75 -2.44
CA LYS A 11 6.88 -5.41 -1.84
C LYS A 11 5.74 -5.42 -2.85
N VAL A 12 5.25 -6.59 -3.21
CA VAL A 12 4.13 -6.75 -4.14
C VAL A 12 2.97 -7.40 -3.41
N ILE A 13 1.82 -6.75 -3.42
CA ILE A 13 0.57 -7.23 -2.84
C ILE A 13 -0.41 -7.37 -3.99
N THR A 14 -0.95 -8.57 -4.19
CA THR A 14 -2.00 -8.79 -5.17
C THR A 14 -3.26 -9.22 -4.44
N LYS A 15 -4.34 -8.46 -4.61
CA LYS A 15 -5.67 -8.81 -4.13
C LYS A 15 -6.54 -9.18 -5.31
N VAL A 16 -7.17 -10.35 -5.26
CA VAL A 16 -8.10 -10.83 -6.28
C VAL A 16 -9.41 -11.21 -5.61
N LYS A 17 -10.52 -10.68 -6.11
CA LYS A 17 -11.86 -11.13 -5.75
C LYS A 17 -12.16 -12.36 -6.59
N LEU A 18 -12.25 -13.49 -5.90
CA LEU A 18 -12.67 -14.76 -6.47
C LEU A 18 -14.19 -14.82 -6.41
N HIS A 19 -14.80 -15.10 -7.55
CA HIS A 19 -16.21 -15.45 -7.65
C HIS A 19 -16.31 -16.96 -7.78
N ASP A 20 -16.59 -17.63 -6.67
CA ASP A 20 -16.85 -19.07 -6.64
C ASP A 20 -18.37 -19.26 -6.54
N GLY A 21 -19.04 -19.31 -7.70
CA GLY A 21 -20.50 -19.40 -7.80
C GLY A 21 -21.29 -18.15 -7.36
N TRP A 22 -22.61 -18.29 -7.30
CA TRP A 22 -23.55 -17.17 -7.08
C TRP A 22 -23.53 -16.57 -5.66
N LEU A 23 -22.92 -17.24 -4.67
CA LEU A 23 -23.09 -16.90 -3.25
C LEU A 23 -21.79 -16.67 -2.45
N ILE A 24 -20.62 -17.03 -2.98
CA ILE A 24 -19.36 -16.93 -2.21
C ILE A 24 -18.42 -15.91 -2.87
N ARG A 25 -18.28 -14.76 -2.21
CA ARG A 25 -17.24 -13.76 -2.53
C ARG A 25 -16.05 -14.01 -1.62
N ARG A 26 -14.98 -14.60 -2.16
CA ARG A 26 -13.69 -14.75 -1.44
C ARG A 26 -12.71 -13.70 -1.96
N THR A 27 -11.97 -13.07 -1.05
CA THR A 27 -10.86 -12.20 -1.43
C THR A 27 -9.57 -12.95 -1.12
N SER A 28 -8.77 -13.23 -2.14
CA SER A 28 -7.43 -13.78 -1.99
C SER A 28 -6.41 -12.64 -1.98
N GLU A 29 -5.49 -12.67 -1.03
CA GLU A 29 -4.41 -11.71 -0.91
C GLU A 29 -3.08 -12.47 -0.89
N VAL A 30 -2.18 -12.10 -1.81
CA VAL A 30 -0.83 -12.67 -1.90
C VAL A 30 0.17 -11.54 -1.73
N GLU A 31 1.03 -11.67 -0.71
CA GLU A 31 2.13 -10.74 -0.44
C GLU A 31 3.47 -11.39 -0.78
N THR A 32 4.28 -10.72 -1.59
CA THR A 32 5.63 -11.15 -1.97
C THR A 32 6.64 -10.05 -1.72
N LYS A 33 7.79 -10.41 -1.14
CA LYS A 33 8.89 -9.49 -0.81
C LYS A 33 10.16 -9.99 -1.47
N TYR A 34 10.83 -9.13 -2.23
CA TYR A 34 12.10 -9.50 -2.86
C TYR A 34 12.99 -8.28 -3.07
N CYS A 35 14.26 -8.53 -3.35
CA CYS A 35 15.23 -7.51 -3.71
C CYS A 35 15.38 -7.45 -5.23
N ALA A 36 15.18 -6.28 -5.82
CA ALA A 36 15.45 -6.03 -7.23
C ALA A 36 16.91 -5.67 -7.42
N ARG A 37 17.53 -6.21 -8.47
CA ARG A 37 18.92 -5.97 -8.83
C ARG A 37 19.01 -4.89 -9.93
N VAL A 38 20.12 -4.14 -9.95
CA VAL A 38 20.34 -3.04 -10.92
C VAL A 38 20.38 -3.57 -12.35
N SER A 39 21.00 -4.74 -12.58
CA SER A 39 21.00 -5.42 -13.87
C SER A 39 19.77 -6.32 -14.00
N GLY A 40 18.77 -5.88 -14.76
CA GLY A 40 17.64 -6.72 -15.19
C GLY A 40 16.27 -6.34 -14.66
N SER A 41 16.10 -5.18 -14.00
CA SER A 41 14.77 -4.66 -13.63
C SER A 41 14.40 -3.40 -14.44
N PRO A 42 13.97 -3.55 -15.72
CA PRO A 42 13.33 -2.45 -16.45
C PRO A 42 11.99 -2.15 -15.77
N GLY A 43 11.98 -1.19 -14.84
CA GLY A 43 10.77 -0.85 -14.07
C GLY A 43 10.98 -0.52 -12.60
N LEU A 44 12.22 -0.27 -12.16
CA LEU A 44 12.44 0.44 -10.89
C LEU A 44 11.78 1.82 -10.97
N LYS A 45 11.03 2.16 -9.92
CA LYS A 45 10.35 3.45 -9.77
C LYS A 45 10.80 4.11 -8.46
N ASP A 46 10.55 5.40 -8.35
CA ASP A 46 10.81 6.14 -7.12
C ASP A 46 10.17 5.48 -5.89
N THR A 47 10.70 5.84 -4.72
CA THR A 47 10.18 5.33 -3.45
C THR A 47 8.68 5.63 -3.33
N GLY A 48 7.88 4.59 -3.12
CA GLY A 48 6.43 4.73 -3.07
C GLY A 48 5.71 3.46 -3.51
N CYS A 49 4.38 3.49 -3.40
CA CYS A 49 3.52 2.38 -3.79
C CYS A 49 2.70 2.75 -5.03
N TYR A 50 2.74 1.88 -6.04
CA TYR A 50 2.04 2.05 -7.30
C TYR A 50 0.97 0.97 -7.42
N TYR A 51 -0.23 1.37 -7.84
CA TYR A 51 -1.38 0.49 -7.98
C TYR A 51 -1.64 0.19 -9.45
N GLN A 52 -1.96 -1.07 -9.72
CA GLN A 52 -2.44 -1.55 -11.00
C GLN A 52 -3.75 -2.30 -10.76
N SER A 53 -4.85 -1.75 -11.27
CA SER A 53 -6.14 -2.42 -11.21
C SER A 53 -6.18 -3.60 -12.17
N ASN A 54 -6.65 -4.75 -11.69
CA ASN A 54 -6.87 -5.95 -12.47
C ASN A 54 -8.37 -6.29 -12.47
N ASN A 55 -8.83 -7.11 -13.42
CA ASN A 55 -10.24 -7.46 -13.49
C ASN A 55 -10.64 -8.25 -12.23
N GLY A 56 -11.44 -7.63 -11.34
CA GLY A 56 -11.80 -8.19 -10.04
C GLY A 56 -10.78 -7.98 -8.92
N GLY A 57 -9.74 -7.16 -9.08
CA GLY A 57 -8.69 -7.03 -8.07
C GLY A 57 -7.74 -5.85 -8.27
N TYR A 58 -6.64 -5.85 -7.54
CA TYR A 58 -5.53 -4.93 -7.76
C TYR A 58 -4.19 -5.55 -7.37
N THR A 59 -3.14 -5.11 -8.04
CA THR A 59 -1.75 -5.35 -7.63
C THR A 59 -1.14 -4.03 -7.19
N GLN A 60 -0.61 -3.98 -5.98
CA GLN A 60 0.16 -2.88 -5.42
C GLN A 60 1.63 -3.27 -5.40
N ARG A 61 2.50 -2.43 -5.95
CA ARG A 61 3.96 -2.60 -5.93
C ARG A 61 4.58 -1.43 -5.19
N CYS A 62 5.21 -1.69 -4.06
CA CYS A 62 5.94 -0.70 -3.27
C CYS A 62 7.44 -0.86 -3.47
N PHE A 63 8.11 0.26 -3.74
CA PHE A 63 9.55 0.38 -3.92
C PHE A 63 10.11 1.16 -2.74
N CYS A 64 11.21 0.66 -2.17
CA CYS A 64 11.95 1.35 -1.14
C CYS A 64 13.43 0.97 -1.23
N TYR A 65 14.31 1.88 -0.85
CA TYR A 65 15.76 1.79 -1.14
C TYR A 65 16.61 1.65 0.13
N THR A 66 15.95 1.51 1.28
CA THR A 66 16.60 1.28 2.56
C THR A 66 16.57 -0.21 2.92
N ASP A 67 17.51 -0.66 3.73
CA ASP A 67 17.58 -2.06 4.11
C ASP A 67 16.34 -2.48 4.93
N GLY A 68 15.70 -3.56 4.51
CA GLY A 68 14.56 -4.15 5.24
C GLY A 68 13.26 -3.34 5.22
N CYS A 69 13.17 -2.26 4.44
CA CYS A 69 11.98 -1.42 4.36
C CYS A 69 10.73 -2.14 3.83
N ASN A 70 10.89 -3.23 3.09
CA ASN A 70 9.78 -4.06 2.61
C ASN A 70 9.26 -5.05 3.66
N GLN A 71 9.81 -5.09 4.88
CA GLN A 71 9.41 -6.04 5.92
C GLN A 71 8.10 -5.67 6.63
N GLY A 72 7.77 -4.38 6.74
CA GLY A 72 6.58 -3.90 7.46
C GLY A 72 5.24 -4.39 6.91
N ALA A 73 4.23 -4.49 7.79
CA ALA A 73 2.83 -4.66 7.40
C ALA A 73 2.30 -3.39 6.70
N GLN A 74 1.28 -3.54 5.86
CA GLN A 74 0.69 -2.45 5.07
C GLN A 74 0.36 -1.24 5.96
N LEU A 75 0.93 -0.06 5.67
CA LEU A 75 0.32 1.20 6.09
C LEU A 75 -1.00 1.31 5.31
N LEU A 76 -2.10 0.94 5.97
CA LEU A 76 -3.44 1.26 5.49
C LEU A 76 -3.49 2.76 5.20
N PRO A 77 -4.20 3.22 4.16
CA PRO A 77 -4.38 4.64 3.94
C PRO A 77 -5.06 5.21 5.18
N VAL A 78 -4.33 6.05 5.92
CA VAL A 78 -4.85 6.82 7.04
C VAL A 78 -5.91 7.72 6.42
N LYS A 79 -7.18 7.31 6.53
CA LYS A 79 -8.31 8.14 6.13
C LYS A 79 -8.30 9.37 7.02
N SER A 80 -7.75 10.44 6.45
CA SER A 80 -8.03 11.84 6.69
C SER A 80 -8.58 12.18 8.09
N LEU A 81 -7.68 12.64 8.95
CA LEU A 81 -7.94 13.21 10.28
C LEU A 81 -8.68 14.58 10.21
N TRP A 82 -9.44 14.85 9.14
CA TRP A 82 -10.08 16.16 8.89
C TRP A 82 -11.50 16.28 9.44
N THR A 83 -12.07 15.22 10.01
CA THR A 83 -13.46 15.25 10.52
C THR A 83 -13.60 15.88 11.90
N TYR A 84 -12.50 16.09 12.66
CA TYR A 84 -12.58 16.64 14.02
C TYR A 84 -12.43 18.17 14.11
N VAL A 85 -12.01 18.86 13.04
CA VAL A 85 -11.82 20.33 13.07
C VAL A 85 -13.14 21.10 12.89
N LEU A 86 -14.16 20.49 12.26
CA LEU A 86 -15.45 21.15 12.05
C LEU A 86 -16.39 21.10 13.27
N LEU A 87 -16.15 20.21 14.23
CA LEU A 87 -16.96 20.10 15.45
C LEU A 87 -16.55 21.08 16.56
N SER A 88 -15.32 21.62 16.53
CA SER A 88 -14.86 22.60 17.54
C SER A 88 -15.25 24.04 17.22
N LEU A 89 -15.53 24.38 15.96
CA LEU A 89 -15.96 25.73 15.57
C LEU A 89 -17.46 25.98 15.81
N GLY A 90 -18.30 24.94 15.84
CA GLY A 90 -19.74 25.06 16.08
C GLY A 90 -20.15 25.26 17.55
N LEU A 91 -19.28 24.95 18.51
CA LEU A 91 -19.56 25.10 19.94
C LEU A 91 -19.22 26.49 20.48
N CYS A 92 -18.41 27.29 19.78
CA CYS A 92 -18.07 28.64 20.22
C CYS A 92 -19.22 29.64 20.00
N SER A 93 -20.11 29.38 19.03
CA SER A 93 -21.26 30.25 18.75
C SER A 93 -22.44 30.12 19.72
N VAL A 94 -22.44 29.14 20.64
CA VAL A 94 -23.56 28.90 21.59
C VAL A 94 -23.26 29.42 23.01
N LEU A 95 -22.00 29.75 23.32
CA LEU A 95 -21.57 30.22 24.66
C LEU A 95 -21.28 31.74 24.72
N CYS A 96 -21.60 32.49 23.67
CA CYS A 96 -21.34 33.94 23.58
C CYS A 96 -22.63 34.78 23.35
N GLN A 97 -23.73 34.39 23.99
CA GLN A 97 -24.89 35.27 24.21
C GLN A 97 -25.17 35.44 25.69
#